data_AF-A0A402AH97-F1
#
_entry.id   AF-A0A402AH97-F1
#
_cell.length_a   1.000
_cell.length_b   1.000
_cell.length_c   1.000
_cell.angle_alpha   90.00
_cell.angle_beta   90.00
_cell.angle_gamma   90.00
#
_symmetry.space_group_name_H-M   'P 1'
#
loop_
_entity.id
_entity.type
_entity.pdbx_description
1 polymer ?
#
loop_
_entity_poly.entity_id
_entity_poly.type
_entity_poly.pdbx_seq_one_letter_code
_entity_poly.pdbx_strand_id
1 'polypeptide(L)'
;MVTLPGAALGVYYSLKKHGDATIFVIWLVATLPLFFLVPLNINRSNAIFIPLIALSAIGISGLFNDISYKNVKWLFLIVILAITLSYSGLFCSDYFTNYNSYIGYAFNDGLDQAFLTTKTQATSGEPIYFSASIPMNYVYLLYFLHIDPYDFQHHSSVIAVGDTYKVLSYRKYYFYLTEPQLTAAPSYIAILKGGEQINCHSYQVLYYQGAWMVERCNNR
;
A
#
# COMPACT_ATOMS: atom_id res chain seq x y z
N MET A 1 -23.39 -0.42 -6.17
CA MET A 1 -22.74 -1.46 -7.00
C MET A 1 -23.49 -1.62 -8.34
N VAL A 2 -23.44 -0.60 -9.21
CA VAL A 2 -24.08 -0.62 -10.56
C VAL A 2 -23.17 -1.28 -11.60
N THR A 3 -21.89 -1.42 -11.27
CA THR A 3 -20.82 -1.81 -12.18
C THR A 3 -20.96 -3.21 -12.74
N LEU A 4 -21.40 -4.21 -11.95
CA LEU A 4 -21.54 -5.58 -12.47
C LEU A 4 -22.75 -5.73 -13.41
N PRO A 5 -23.98 -5.29 -13.04
CA PRO A 5 -25.11 -5.30 -13.98
C PRO A 5 -24.86 -4.41 -15.21
N GLY A 6 -24.26 -3.24 -15.00
CA GLY A 6 -23.88 -2.32 -16.07
C GLY A 6 -22.88 -2.96 -17.03
N ALA A 7 -21.82 -3.60 -16.52
CA ALA A 7 -20.83 -4.26 -17.35
C ALA A 7 -21.40 -5.44 -18.14
N ALA A 8 -22.31 -6.22 -17.55
CA ALA A 8 -23.01 -7.29 -18.26
C ALA A 8 -23.84 -6.75 -19.43
N LEU A 9 -24.60 -5.66 -19.22
CA LEU A 9 -25.27 -4.94 -20.30
C LEU A 9 -24.27 -4.39 -21.32
N GLY A 10 -23.12 -3.89 -20.86
CA GLY A 10 -22.02 -3.43 -21.69
C GLY A 10 -21.49 -4.49 -22.64
N VAL A 11 -21.28 -5.71 -22.15
CA VAL A 11 -20.90 -6.87 -22.96
C VAL A 11 -21.96 -7.12 -24.03
N TYR A 12 -23.23 -7.19 -23.63
CA TYR A 12 -24.35 -7.41 -24.56
C TYR A 12 -24.39 -6.33 -25.67
N TYR A 13 -24.35 -5.05 -25.32
CA TYR A 13 -24.40 -3.96 -26.31
C TYR A 13 -23.14 -3.87 -27.18
N SER A 14 -21.97 -4.18 -26.62
CA SER A 14 -20.70 -4.18 -27.36
C SER A 14 -20.68 -5.30 -28.41
N LEU A 15 -21.15 -6.50 -28.03
CA LEU A 15 -21.24 -7.63 -28.96
C LEU A 15 -22.34 -7.43 -30.01
N LYS A 16 -23.50 -6.89 -29.63
CA LYS A 16 -24.64 -6.68 -30.55
C LYS A 16 -24.33 -5.67 -31.66
N LYS A 17 -23.57 -4.61 -31.36
CA LYS A 17 -23.30 -3.52 -32.32
C LYS A 17 -22.02 -3.71 -33.14
N HIS A 18 -21.20 -4.73 -32.85
CA HIS A 18 -19.93 -5.05 -33.52
C HIS A 18 -19.10 -3.78 -33.91
N GLY A 19 -18.49 -3.13 -32.92
CA GLY A 19 -17.67 -1.93 -33.13
C GLY A 19 -16.52 -1.81 -32.12
N ASP A 20 -15.91 -0.62 -32.03
CA ASP A 20 -14.72 -0.34 -31.20
C ASP A 20 -14.90 -0.72 -29.72
N ALA A 21 -16.13 -0.64 -29.21
CA ALA A 21 -16.49 -1.06 -27.85
C ALA A 21 -16.15 -2.53 -27.52
N THR A 22 -16.03 -3.39 -28.55
CA THR A 22 -15.65 -4.81 -28.40
C THR A 22 -14.26 -4.97 -27.79
N ILE A 23 -13.38 -3.96 -27.93
CA ILE A 23 -12.03 -3.99 -27.34
C ILE A 23 -12.07 -4.16 -25.82
N PHE A 24 -13.08 -3.60 -25.14
CA PHE A 24 -13.22 -3.73 -23.68
C PHE A 24 -13.70 -5.12 -23.27
N VAL A 25 -14.48 -5.80 -24.13
CA VAL A 25 -14.85 -7.21 -23.91
C VAL A 25 -13.63 -8.11 -24.08
N ILE A 26 -12.84 -7.89 -25.13
CA ILE A 26 -11.59 -8.63 -25.38
C ILE A 26 -10.63 -8.40 -24.21
N TRP A 27 -10.47 -7.16 -23.76
CA TRP A 27 -9.65 -6.83 -22.59
C TRP A 27 -10.16 -7.56 -21.35
N LEU A 28 -11.46 -7.47 -21.04
CA LEU A 28 -12.03 -8.17 -19.89
C LEU A 28 -11.69 -9.67 -19.91
N VAL A 29 -11.89 -10.33 -21.05
CA VAL A 29 -11.55 -11.76 -21.24
C VAL A 29 -10.05 -12.00 -21.09
N ALA A 30 -9.21 -11.13 -21.67
CA ALA A 30 -7.75 -11.24 -21.57
C ALA A 30 -7.23 -11.08 -20.13
N THR A 31 -7.99 -10.42 -19.24
CA THR A 31 -7.61 -10.33 -17.82
C THR A 31 -7.95 -11.58 -17.01
N LEU A 32 -8.89 -12.42 -17.45
CA LEU A 32 -9.33 -13.60 -16.68
C LEU A 32 -8.19 -14.59 -16.39
N PRO A 33 -7.29 -14.94 -17.34
CA PRO A 33 -6.16 -15.82 -17.04
C PRO A 33 -5.25 -15.30 -15.92
N LEU A 34 -5.15 -13.98 -15.72
CA LEU A 34 -4.30 -13.40 -14.68
C LEU A 34 -4.74 -13.81 -13.27
N PHE A 35 -6.01 -14.12 -13.07
CA PHE A 35 -6.55 -14.57 -11.78
C PHE A 35 -6.16 -16.02 -11.43
N PHE A 36 -5.83 -16.83 -12.44
CA PHE A 36 -5.50 -18.25 -12.26
C PHE A 36 -4.00 -18.51 -12.35
N LEU A 37 -3.27 -17.70 -13.13
CA LEU A 37 -1.86 -17.95 -13.44
C LEU A 37 -0.89 -17.27 -12.47
N VAL A 38 -1.31 -16.20 -11.79
CA VAL A 38 -0.42 -15.40 -10.94
C VAL A 38 -1.12 -14.99 -9.65
N PRO A 39 -0.40 -14.93 -8.51
CA PRO A 39 -0.97 -14.40 -7.27
C PRO A 39 -1.53 -12.99 -7.47
N LEU A 40 -2.78 -12.81 -7.03
CA LEU A 40 -3.48 -11.54 -7.09
C LEU A 40 -2.79 -10.50 -6.21
N ASN A 41 -2.46 -9.37 -6.84
CA ASN A 41 -1.99 -8.15 -6.19
C ASN A 41 -2.94 -7.03 -6.61
N ILE A 42 -3.15 -6.03 -5.76
CA ILE A 42 -3.89 -4.80 -6.03
C ILE A 42 -3.58 -4.23 -7.43
N ASN A 43 -2.31 -4.15 -7.81
CA ASN A 43 -1.91 -3.64 -9.13
C ASN A 43 -2.42 -4.50 -10.29
N ARG A 44 -2.56 -5.82 -10.09
CA ARG A 44 -3.06 -6.77 -11.10
C ARG A 44 -4.59 -6.76 -11.13
N SER A 45 -5.25 -6.63 -9.98
CA SER A 45 -6.70 -6.44 -9.89
C SER A 45 -7.15 -5.16 -10.63
N ASN A 46 -6.31 -4.13 -10.69
CA ASN A 46 -6.63 -2.91 -11.45
C ASN A 46 -6.83 -3.15 -12.95
N ALA A 47 -6.22 -4.20 -13.52
CA ALA A 47 -6.38 -4.53 -14.93
C ALA A 47 -7.83 -4.89 -15.30
N ILE A 48 -8.61 -5.48 -14.38
CA ILE A 48 -10.02 -5.84 -14.64
C ILE A 48 -10.97 -4.66 -14.43
N PHE A 49 -10.62 -3.69 -13.57
CA PHE A 49 -11.53 -2.59 -13.23
C PHE A 49 -11.77 -1.64 -14.40
N ILE A 50 -10.73 -1.36 -15.21
CA ILE A 50 -10.85 -0.47 -16.37
C ILE A 50 -11.90 -0.97 -17.38
N PRO A 51 -11.83 -2.21 -17.91
CA PRO A 51 -12.84 -2.70 -18.82
C PRO A 51 -14.22 -2.83 -18.17
N LEU A 52 -14.32 -3.15 -16.87
CA LEU A 52 -15.61 -3.18 -16.17
C LEU A 52 -16.28 -1.80 -16.10
N ILE A 53 -15.52 -0.74 -15.83
CA ILE A 53 -16.05 0.64 -15.81
C ILE A 53 -16.50 1.05 -17.21
N ALA A 54 -15.67 0.80 -18.24
CA ALA A 54 -15.99 1.13 -19.62
C ALA A 54 -17.25 0.40 -20.10
N LEU A 55 -17.33 -0.91 -19.88
CA LEU A 55 -18.51 -1.72 -20.22
C LEU A 55 -19.74 -1.25 -19.44
N SER A 56 -19.60 -0.85 -18.18
CA SER A 56 -20.71 -0.28 -17.42
C SER A 56 -21.29 0.97 -18.06
N ALA A 57 -20.43 1.89 -18.49
CA ALA A 57 -20.85 3.10 -19.19
C ALA A 57 -21.53 2.77 -20.52
N ILE A 58 -20.97 1.83 -21.30
CA ILE A 58 -21.56 1.36 -22.56
C ILE A 58 -22.94 0.73 -22.32
N GLY A 59 -23.09 -0.10 -21.30
CA GLY A 59 -24.34 -0.78 -20.96
C GLY A 59 -25.43 0.19 -20.54
N ILE A 60 -25.09 1.15 -19.66
CA ILE A 60 -26.00 2.21 -19.22
C ILE A 60 -26.41 3.11 -20.39
N SER A 61 -25.46 3.49 -21.25
CA SER A 61 -25.74 4.32 -22.44
C SER A 61 -26.60 3.58 -23.46
N GLY A 62 -26.32 2.30 -23.71
CA GLY A 62 -27.10 1.44 -24.59
C GLY A 62 -28.56 1.36 -24.13
N LEU A 63 -28.76 1.05 -22.84
CA LEU A 63 -30.09 0.98 -22.25
C LEU A 63 -30.82 2.33 -22.29
N PHE A 64 -30.13 3.43 -21.99
CA PHE A 64 -30.69 4.78 -22.08
C PHE A 64 -31.17 5.15 -23.49
N ASN A 65 -30.44 4.71 -24.52
CA ASN A 65 -30.78 4.96 -25.91
C ASN A 65 -32.00 4.15 -26.36
N ASP A 66 -32.16 2.92 -25.87
CA ASP A 66 -33.27 2.03 -26.24
C ASP A 66 -34.61 2.43 -25.58
N ILE A 67 -34.60 3.18 -24.48
CA ILE A 67 -35.83 3.69 -23.84
C ILE A 67 -36.52 4.69 -24.78
N SER A 68 -37.76 4.45 -25.18
CA SER A 68 -38.47 5.37 -26.09
C SER A 68 -39.18 6.53 -25.38
N TYR A 69 -39.62 6.33 -24.14
CA TYR A 69 -40.44 7.30 -23.41
C TYR A 69 -39.59 8.31 -22.62
N LYS A 70 -39.81 9.62 -22.85
CA LYS A 70 -39.05 10.71 -22.22
C LYS A 70 -39.10 10.67 -20.68
N ASN A 71 -40.26 10.41 -20.09
CA ASN A 71 -40.41 10.36 -18.63
C ASN A 71 -39.61 9.20 -18.02
N VAL A 72 -39.56 8.05 -18.71
CA VAL A 72 -38.80 6.88 -18.27
C VAL A 72 -37.29 7.14 -18.38
N LYS A 73 -36.83 7.86 -19.42
CA LYS A 73 -35.42 8.29 -19.54
C LYS A 73 -34.98 9.15 -18.36
N TRP A 74 -35.79 10.14 -17.98
CA TRP A 74 -35.49 10.99 -16.84
C TRP A 74 -35.46 10.20 -15.53
N LEU A 75 -36.45 9.34 -15.30
CA LEU A 75 -36.47 8.47 -14.13
C LEU A 75 -35.22 7.57 -14.07
N PHE A 76 -34.84 6.97 -15.20
CA PHE A 76 -33.63 6.15 -15.30
C PHE A 76 -32.37 6.94 -14.93
N LEU A 77 -32.19 8.14 -15.48
CA LEU A 77 -31.03 9.00 -15.15
C LEU A 77 -31.00 9.36 -13.66
N ILE A 78 -32.14 9.74 -13.09
CA ILE A 78 -32.25 10.08 -11.67
C ILE A 78 -31.87 8.88 -10.81
N VAL A 79 -32.35 7.67 -11.14
CA VAL A 79 -32.03 6.45 -10.39
C VAL A 79 -30.55 6.11 -10.49
N ILE A 80 -29.95 6.13 -11.68
CA ILE A 80 -28.52 5.86 -11.87
C ILE A 80 -27.67 6.88 -11.12
N LEU A 81 -28.02 8.17 -11.20
CA LEU A 81 -27.32 9.24 -10.49
C LEU A 81 -27.45 9.08 -8.98
N ALA A 82 -28.65 8.82 -8.47
CA ALA A 82 -28.91 8.61 -7.05
C ALA A 82 -28.08 7.44 -6.51
N ILE A 83 -28.10 6.27 -7.18
CA ILE A 83 -27.31 5.12 -6.76
C ILE A 83 -25.81 5.44 -6.78
N THR A 84 -25.32 6.08 -7.84
CA THR A 84 -23.89 6.40 -7.96
C THR A 84 -23.45 7.37 -6.87
N LEU A 85 -24.21 8.45 -6.65
CA LEU A 85 -23.91 9.43 -5.61
C LEU A 85 -24.02 8.84 -4.21
N SER A 86 -25.03 8.01 -3.93
CA SER A 86 -25.17 7.36 -2.62
C SER A 86 -23.99 6.45 -2.32
N TYR A 87 -23.58 5.59 -3.27
CA TYR A 87 -22.43 4.70 -3.06
C TYR A 87 -21.12 5.47 -2.94
N SER A 88 -20.89 6.48 -3.80
CA SER A 88 -19.69 7.32 -3.70
C SER A 88 -19.67 8.12 -2.40
N GLY A 89 -20.82 8.61 -1.95
CA GLY A 89 -20.95 9.32 -0.67
C GLY A 89 -20.63 8.42 0.52
N LEU A 90 -21.15 7.19 0.54
CA LEU A 90 -20.82 6.19 1.57
C LEU A 90 -19.33 5.83 1.55
N PHE A 91 -18.76 5.61 0.36
CA PHE A 91 -17.34 5.33 0.20
C PHE A 91 -16.49 6.49 0.70
N CYS A 92 -16.74 7.72 0.25
CA CYS A 92 -16.00 8.91 0.70
C CYS A 92 -16.14 9.09 2.21
N SER A 93 -17.35 8.92 2.75
CA SER A 93 -17.56 9.03 4.19
C SER A 93 -16.69 8.03 4.94
N ASP A 94 -16.70 6.75 4.57
CA ASP A 94 -15.89 5.74 5.25
C ASP A 94 -14.39 5.97 5.04
N TYR A 95 -13.98 6.28 3.81
CA TYR A 95 -12.59 6.55 3.42
C TYR A 95 -11.97 7.73 4.18
N PHE A 96 -12.72 8.81 4.38
CA PHE A 96 -12.18 10.00 5.05
C PHE A 96 -12.37 10.00 6.57
N THR A 97 -13.20 9.11 7.13
CA THR A 97 -13.46 9.07 8.58
C THR A 97 -12.87 7.85 9.26
N ASN A 98 -13.18 6.65 8.77
CA ASN A 98 -12.81 5.40 9.43
C ASN A 98 -11.54 4.78 8.83
N TYR A 99 -11.32 4.92 7.52
CA TYR A 99 -10.23 4.23 6.81
C TYR A 99 -8.84 4.45 7.37
N ASN A 100 -8.54 5.67 7.79
CA ASN A 100 -7.28 5.98 8.42
C ASN A 100 -7.04 5.17 9.71
N SER A 101 -8.08 4.92 10.51
CA SER A 101 -7.94 4.21 11.79
C SER A 101 -7.53 2.75 11.64
N TYR A 102 -7.99 2.07 10.59
CA TYR A 102 -7.69 0.66 10.37
C TYR A 102 -6.48 0.45 9.44
N ILE A 103 -6.27 1.34 8.46
CA ILE A 103 -5.17 1.20 7.52
C ILE A 103 -3.84 1.71 8.09
N GLY A 104 -3.87 2.57 9.11
CA GLY A 104 -2.69 3.21 9.69
C GLY A 104 -1.58 2.22 10.07
N TYR A 105 -1.94 1.07 10.66
CA TYR A 105 -0.98 0.02 10.99
C TYR A 105 -0.20 -0.51 9.77
N ALA A 106 -0.89 -0.69 8.65
CA ALA A 106 -0.29 -1.14 7.39
C ALA A 106 0.59 -0.06 6.75
N PHE A 107 0.25 1.22 6.94
CA PHE A 107 1.01 2.37 6.48
C PHE A 107 2.03 2.90 7.49
N ASN A 108 2.34 2.13 8.53
CA ASN A 108 3.36 2.49 9.52
C ASN A 108 3.04 3.79 10.27
N ASP A 109 1.76 4.06 10.56
CA ASP A 109 1.35 5.24 11.34
C ASP A 109 2.11 5.32 12.68
N GLY A 110 2.64 6.51 13.01
CA GLY A 110 3.52 6.77 14.15
C GLY A 110 5.02 6.54 13.93
N LEU A 111 5.44 6.03 12.75
CA LEU A 111 6.86 5.82 12.44
C LEU A 111 7.65 7.14 12.37
N ASP A 112 7.01 8.24 11.95
CA ASP A 112 7.57 9.58 11.95
C ASP A 112 8.03 10.00 13.36
N GLN A 113 7.19 9.77 14.37
CA GLN A 113 7.48 10.07 15.76
C GLN A 113 8.57 9.14 16.31
N ALA A 114 8.55 7.86 15.96
CA ALA A 114 9.62 6.93 16.34
C ALA A 114 10.99 7.36 15.79
N PHE A 115 11.04 7.83 14.53
CA PHE A 115 12.25 8.40 13.94
C PHE A 115 12.67 9.71 14.61
N LEU A 116 11.72 10.58 14.93
CA LEU A 116 11.99 11.85 15.63
C LEU A 116 12.57 11.60 17.03
N THR A 117 11.97 10.69 17.81
CA THR A 117 12.51 10.28 19.12
C THR A 117 13.92 9.71 18.96
N THR A 118 14.13 8.81 18.00
CA THR A 118 15.47 8.24 17.76
C THR A 118 16.49 9.32 17.42
N LYS A 119 16.14 10.29 16.58
CA LYS A 119 17.03 11.40 16.20
C LYS A 119 17.39 12.31 17.37
N THR A 120 16.45 12.54 18.29
CA THR A 120 16.66 13.40 19.47
C THR A 120 17.38 12.70 20.60
N GLN A 121 17.21 11.39 20.75
CA GLN A 121 17.78 10.60 21.85
C GLN A 121 19.12 9.94 21.50
N ALA A 122 19.38 9.65 20.22
CA ALA A 122 20.62 9.00 19.78
C ALA A 122 21.85 9.90 20.01
N THR A 123 22.88 9.32 20.62
CA THR A 123 24.18 9.98 20.71
C THR A 123 24.92 9.92 19.36
N SER A 124 25.92 10.80 19.19
CA SER A 124 26.71 10.82 17.96
C SER A 124 27.44 9.49 17.75
N GLY A 125 27.20 8.85 16.60
CA GLY A 125 27.78 7.54 16.28
C GLY A 125 27.08 6.33 16.91
N GLU A 126 26.05 6.52 17.74
CA GLU A 126 25.27 5.40 18.31
C GLU A 126 24.57 4.63 17.17
N PRO A 127 24.79 3.30 17.07
CA PRO A 127 24.08 2.47 16.10
C PRO A 127 22.57 2.51 16.31
N ILE A 128 21.83 2.39 15.21
CA ILE A 128 20.37 2.36 15.22
C ILE A 128 19.92 1.07 14.52
N TYR A 129 19.25 0.20 15.26
CA TYR A 129 18.53 -0.93 14.70
C TYR A 129 17.15 -0.47 14.22
N PHE A 130 16.78 -0.87 13.00
CA PHE A 130 15.43 -0.68 12.48
C PHE A 130 14.78 -2.04 12.20
N SER A 131 13.63 -2.25 12.85
CA SER A 131 12.80 -3.46 12.81
C SER A 131 12.87 -4.22 11.48
N ALA A 132 13.29 -5.47 11.55
CA ALA A 132 13.24 -6.42 10.44
C ALA A 132 11.81 -6.91 10.15
N SER A 133 10.86 -6.65 11.05
CA SER A 133 9.45 -6.98 10.89
C SER A 133 8.74 -6.15 9.81
N ILE A 134 9.41 -5.12 9.27
CA ILE A 134 8.90 -4.29 8.18
C ILE A 134 9.49 -4.78 6.86
N PRO A 135 8.66 -5.23 5.91
CA PRO A 135 9.12 -5.56 4.56
C PRO A 135 9.80 -4.34 3.92
N MET A 136 10.99 -4.53 3.35
CA MET A 136 11.78 -3.45 2.74
C MET A 136 12.01 -2.26 3.71
N ASN A 137 12.30 -2.55 4.98
CA ASN A 137 12.57 -1.55 6.02
C ASN A 137 13.50 -0.40 5.58
N TYR A 138 14.56 -0.69 4.83
CA TYR A 138 15.44 0.36 4.31
C TYR A 138 14.71 1.41 3.45
N VAL A 139 13.68 1.06 2.68
CA VAL A 139 12.92 2.02 1.86
C VAL A 139 12.20 3.05 2.73
N TYR A 140 11.59 2.60 3.83
CA TYR A 140 10.93 3.51 4.78
C TYR A 140 11.94 4.44 5.45
N LEU A 141 13.10 3.91 5.85
CA LEU A 141 14.19 4.72 6.38
C LEU A 141 14.58 5.84 5.41
N LEU A 142 14.83 5.50 4.13
CA LEU A 142 15.24 6.47 3.12
C LEU A 142 14.18 7.53 2.86
N TYR A 143 12.91 7.13 2.84
CA TYR A 143 11.78 8.05 2.70
C TYR A 143 11.74 9.06 3.86
N PHE A 144 11.76 8.60 5.11
CA PHE A 144 11.67 9.48 6.28
C PHE A 144 12.89 10.39 6.44
N LEU A 145 14.08 9.88 6.11
CA LEU A 145 15.31 10.66 6.17
C LEU A 145 15.56 11.54 4.94
N HIS A 146 14.71 11.44 3.90
CA HIS A 146 14.87 12.18 2.64
C HIS A 146 16.27 12.01 2.03
N ILE A 147 16.77 10.77 2.02
CA ILE A 147 18.13 10.46 1.57
C ILE A 147 18.24 10.53 0.05
N ASP A 148 19.32 11.14 -0.42
CA ASP A 148 19.72 11.10 -1.83
C ASP A 148 20.03 9.64 -2.25
N PRO A 149 19.38 9.10 -3.30
CA PRO A 149 19.69 7.77 -3.81
C PRO A 149 21.19 7.56 -4.11
N TYR A 150 21.90 8.60 -4.55
CA TYR A 150 23.35 8.52 -4.79
C TYR A 150 24.12 8.29 -3.49
N ASP A 151 23.76 8.99 -2.41
CA ASP A 151 24.39 8.80 -1.09
C ASP A 151 24.13 7.39 -0.56
N PHE A 152 22.89 6.91 -0.70
CA PHE A 152 22.54 5.56 -0.28
C PHE A 152 23.34 4.49 -1.03
N GLN A 153 23.49 4.63 -2.34
CA GLN A 153 24.25 3.67 -3.15
C GLN A 153 25.73 3.56 -2.70
N HIS A 154 26.33 4.66 -2.24
CA HIS A 154 27.74 4.68 -1.83
C HIS A 154 27.98 4.26 -0.38
N HIS A 155 26.98 4.41 0.50
CA HIS A 155 27.14 4.20 1.94
C HIS A 155 26.28 3.06 2.51
N SER A 156 25.62 2.29 1.65
CA SER A 156 24.91 1.07 2.04
C SER A 156 25.80 -0.15 1.92
N SER A 157 25.60 -1.09 2.83
CA SER A 157 26.15 -2.45 2.72
C SER A 157 25.07 -3.34 2.15
N VAL A 158 25.34 -3.97 1.01
CA VAL A 158 24.37 -4.82 0.29
C VAL A 158 25.02 -6.13 -0.06
N ILE A 159 24.28 -7.23 0.11
CA ILE A 159 24.68 -8.56 -0.35
C ILE A 159 23.67 -9.10 -1.36
N ALA A 160 24.15 -9.87 -2.34
CA ALA A 160 23.30 -10.64 -3.23
C ALA A 160 23.00 -12.01 -2.59
N VAL A 161 21.72 -12.35 -2.46
CA VAL A 161 21.25 -13.64 -1.96
C VAL A 161 20.28 -14.21 -3.00
N GLY A 162 20.77 -15.14 -3.82
CA GLY A 162 20.06 -15.61 -5.00
C GLY A 162 19.78 -14.47 -5.98
N ASP A 163 18.52 -14.33 -6.41
CA ASP A 163 18.07 -13.29 -7.33
C ASP A 163 17.64 -12.00 -6.61
N THR A 164 17.99 -11.84 -5.33
CA THR A 164 17.57 -10.71 -4.50
C THR A 164 18.75 -9.99 -3.86
N TYR A 165 18.59 -8.68 -3.65
CA TYR A 165 19.53 -7.87 -2.88
C TYR A 165 19.01 -7.70 -1.46
N LYS A 166 19.88 -7.94 -0.47
CA LYS A 166 19.61 -7.61 0.92
C LYS A 166 20.48 -6.45 1.34
N VAL A 167 19.84 -5.36 1.75
CA VAL A 167 20.52 -4.22 2.37
C VAL A 167 20.74 -4.56 3.84
N LEU A 168 21.99 -4.68 4.25
CA LEU A 168 22.39 -5.01 5.63
C LEU A 168 22.39 -3.77 6.52
N SER A 169 22.95 -2.68 6.00
CA SER A 169 23.07 -1.41 6.72
C SER A 169 23.16 -0.22 5.77
N TYR A 170 22.93 0.97 6.32
CA TYR A 170 23.21 2.26 5.71
C TYR A 170 23.73 3.22 6.76
N ARG A 171 25.01 3.62 6.64
CA ARG A 171 25.71 4.44 7.65
C ARG A 171 25.55 3.82 9.06
N LYS A 172 24.85 4.50 9.97
CA LYS A 172 24.61 4.04 11.35
C LYS A 172 23.33 3.22 11.54
N TYR A 173 22.57 2.98 10.47
CA TYR A 173 21.31 2.24 10.51
C TYR A 173 21.52 0.80 10.07
N TYR A 174 21.00 -0.14 10.85
CA TYR A 174 21.15 -1.57 10.66
C TYR A 174 19.78 -2.24 10.57
N PHE A 175 19.64 -3.18 9.64
CA PHE A 175 18.37 -3.81 9.30
C PHE A 175 18.23 -5.24 9.84
N TYR A 176 19.28 -5.75 10.50
CA TYR A 176 19.32 -7.06 11.13
C TYR A 176 20.02 -6.99 12.49
N LEU A 177 19.53 -7.72 13.48
CA LEU A 177 20.15 -7.77 14.82
C LEU A 177 21.49 -8.51 14.84
N THR A 178 21.76 -9.33 13.81
CA THR A 178 22.99 -10.13 13.68
C THR A 178 24.18 -9.32 13.19
N GLU A 179 24.02 -8.02 12.90
CA GLU A 179 25.11 -7.19 12.39
C GLU A 179 26.22 -7.02 13.45
N PRO A 180 27.49 -7.36 13.14
CA PRO A 180 28.58 -7.31 14.11
C PRO A 180 28.80 -5.93 14.74
N GLN A 181 28.59 -4.88 13.95
CA GLN A 181 28.77 -3.49 14.40
C GLN A 181 27.70 -3.08 15.43
N LEU A 182 26.50 -3.64 15.34
CA LEU A 182 25.41 -3.43 16.31
C LEU A 182 25.65 -4.20 17.60
N THR A 183 26.04 -5.48 17.49
CA THR A 183 26.26 -6.37 18.65
C THR A 183 27.53 -6.04 19.43
N ALA A 184 28.57 -5.51 18.77
CA ALA A 184 29.80 -5.07 19.43
C ALA A 184 29.67 -3.73 20.17
N ALA A 185 28.66 -2.93 19.85
CA ALA A 185 28.44 -1.63 20.46
C ALA A 185 28.03 -1.75 21.93
N PRO A 186 28.47 -0.83 22.82
CA PRO A 186 28.05 -0.85 24.22
C PRO A 186 26.55 -0.61 24.39
N SER A 187 25.99 0.26 23.56
CA SER A 187 24.55 0.51 23.44
C SER A 187 24.15 0.79 22.00
N TYR A 188 22.86 0.61 21.70
CA TYR A 188 22.24 1.03 20.44
C TYR A 188 20.78 1.42 20.68
N ILE A 189 20.21 2.22 19.78
CA ILE A 189 18.77 2.50 19.79
C ILE A 189 18.07 1.55 18.82
N ALA A 190 16.97 0.95 19.25
CA ALA A 190 16.14 0.09 18.45
C ALA A 190 14.79 0.76 18.17
N ILE A 191 14.42 0.83 16.90
CA ILE A 191 13.07 1.18 16.45
C ILE A 191 12.36 -0.13 16.10
N LEU A 192 11.39 -0.52 16.92
CA LEU A 192 10.71 -1.81 16.88
C LEU A 192 9.25 -1.65 16.44
N LYS A 193 8.75 -2.59 15.65
CA LYS A 193 7.34 -2.64 15.21
C LYS A 193 6.66 -3.91 15.70
N GLY A 194 5.39 -3.79 16.09
CA GLY A 194 4.48 -4.94 16.21
C GLY A 194 4.84 -5.91 17.34
N GLY A 195 5.45 -5.40 18.41
CA GLY A 195 5.82 -6.23 19.57
C GLY A 195 7.10 -7.03 19.39
N GLU A 196 7.89 -6.76 18.33
CA GLU A 196 9.24 -7.29 18.19
C GLU A 196 10.04 -7.09 19.48
N GLN A 197 10.72 -8.16 19.93
CA GLN A 197 11.52 -8.18 21.14
C GLN A 197 12.99 -8.32 20.77
N ILE A 198 13.85 -7.57 21.43
CA ILE A 198 15.30 -7.69 21.32
C ILE A 198 15.87 -8.21 22.64
N ASN A 199 16.94 -8.99 22.56
CA ASN A 199 17.62 -9.48 23.74
C ASN A 199 18.73 -8.51 24.13
N CYS A 200 18.59 -7.88 25.28
CA CYS A 200 19.49 -6.86 25.83
C CYS A 200 19.85 -7.23 27.27
N HIS A 201 21.03 -6.80 27.73
CA HIS A 201 21.38 -6.92 29.15
C HIS A 201 20.47 -6.03 30.01
N SER A 202 20.27 -4.79 29.56
CA SER A 202 19.26 -3.89 30.07
C SER A 202 18.69 -3.03 28.94
N TYR A 203 17.48 -2.52 29.10
CA TYR A 203 16.87 -1.63 28.12
C TYR A 203 16.13 -0.47 28.79
N GLN A 204 16.04 0.65 28.08
CA GLN A 204 15.27 1.82 28.46
C GLN A 204 14.29 2.16 27.34
N VAL A 205 13.00 2.11 27.63
CA VAL A 205 11.96 2.57 26.68
C VAL A 205 12.02 4.09 26.59
N LEU A 206 12.24 4.60 25.37
CA LEU A 206 12.32 6.02 25.06
C LEU A 206 11.00 6.55 24.49
N TYR A 207 10.24 5.70 23.79
CA TYR A 207 8.94 6.03 23.22
C TYR A 207 8.12 4.77 22.97
N TYR A 208 6.80 4.88 23.15
CA TYR A 208 5.85 3.82 22.87
C TYR A 208 4.52 4.42 22.42
N GLN A 209 4.09 4.14 21.20
CA GLN A 209 2.79 4.55 20.69
C GLN A 209 2.30 3.61 19.59
N GLY A 210 1.07 3.12 19.74
CA GLY A 210 0.47 2.21 18.76
C GLY A 210 1.32 0.96 18.55
N ALA A 211 1.80 0.76 17.34
CA ALA A 211 2.63 -0.39 16.96
C ALA A 211 4.14 -0.16 17.14
N TRP A 212 4.56 1.05 17.52
CA TRP A 212 5.96 1.45 17.55
C TRP A 212 6.50 1.55 18.96
N MET A 213 7.71 1.03 19.12
CA MET A 213 8.50 1.17 20.34
C MET A 213 9.90 1.62 19.96
N VAL A 214 10.41 2.63 20.65
CA VAL A 214 11.81 3.02 20.57
C VAL A 214 12.43 2.76 21.93
N GLU A 215 13.50 1.99 21.95
CA GLU A 215 14.22 1.69 23.18
C GLU A 215 15.73 1.75 22.98
N ARG A 216 16.44 2.10 24.04
CA ARG A 216 17.89 1.98 24.09
C ARG A 216 18.23 0.63 24.69
N CYS A 217 18.92 -0.19 23.93
CA CYS A 217 19.47 -1.47 24.36
C CYS A 217 20.91 -1.28 24.83
N ASN A 218 21.24 -1.79 26.02
CA ASN A 218 22.61 -1.88 26.50
C ASN A 218 23.08 -3.34 26.41
N ASN A 219 24.20 -3.56 25.73
CA ASN A 219 24.80 -4.89 25.56
C ASN A 219 25.76 -5.26 26.71
N ARG A 220 26.03 -4.32 27.62
CA ARG A 220 26.97 -4.46 28.74
C ARG A 220 26.36 -3.99 30.05
#